data_AF-A0A2V1B8P0-F1
#
_entry.id   AF-A0A2V1B8P0-F1
#
_cell.length_a   1.000
_cell.length_b   1.000
_cell.length_c   1.000
_cell.angle_alpha   90.00
_cell.angle_beta   90.00
_cell.angle_gamma   90.00
#
_symmetry.space_group_name_H-M   'P 1'
#
loop_
_entity.id
_entity.type
_entity.pdbx_description
1 polymer ?
#
loop_
_entity_poly.entity_id
_entity_poly.type
_entity_poly.pdbx_seq_one_letter_code
_entity_poly.pdbx_strand_id
1 'polypeptide(L)' 'RILANHKDFFKQKSALKELLLARGYKCLFLPKFYCKLNLIKMYWAYYKNLY' A
#
# COMPACT_ATOMS: atom_id res chain seq x y z
N ARG A 1 19.01 -8.40 9.66
CA ARG A 1 18.72 -7.93 8.27
C ARG A 1 19.09 -8.95 7.18
N ILE A 2 19.45 -10.20 7.53
CA ILE A 2 19.96 -11.21 6.59
C ILE A 2 18.84 -11.71 5.66
N LEU A 3 17.69 -12.11 6.22
CA LEU A 3 16.53 -12.59 5.46
C LEU A 3 15.92 -11.54 4.52
N ALA A 4 15.87 -10.27 4.98
CA ALA A 4 15.29 -9.17 4.20
C ALA A 4 16.09 -8.84 2.92
N ASN A 5 17.34 -9.28 2.84
CA ASN A 5 18.20 -9.06 1.68
C ASN A 5 18.20 -10.23 0.70
N HIS A 6 17.50 -11.33 1.02
CA HIS A 6 17.44 -12.51 0.15
C HIS A 6 16.56 -12.24 -1.07
N LYS A 7 16.97 -12.70 -2.25
CA LYS A 7 16.24 -12.48 -3.52
C LYS A 7 14.81 -13.00 -3.45
N ASP A 8 14.59 -14.14 -2.81
CA ASP A 8 13.26 -14.75 -2.71
C ASP A 8 12.31 -13.93 -1.84
N PHE A 9 12.83 -13.24 -0.82
CA PHE A 9 12.04 -12.34 0.00
C PHE A 9 11.50 -11.15 -0.80
N PHE A 10 12.27 -10.63 -1.76
CA PHE A 10 11.79 -9.58 -2.67
C PHE A 10 10.81 -10.07 -3.73
N LYS A 11 10.93 -11.34 -4.15
CA LYS A 11 10.04 -11.94 -5.16
C LYS A 11 8.71 -12.40 -4.58
N GLN A 12 8.67 -12.74 -3.30
CA GLN A 12 7.47 -13.22 -2.64
C GLN A 12 6.41 -12.11 -2.54
N LYS A 13 5.20 -12.42 -3.01
CA LYS A 13 4.05 -11.54 -2.84
C LYS A 13 3.63 -11.55 -1.37
N SER A 14 3.13 -10.43 -0.86
CA SER A 14 2.55 -10.41 0.48
C SER A 14 1.24 -11.21 0.50
N ALA A 15 0.95 -11.88 1.61
CA ALA A 15 -0.30 -12.62 1.79
C ALA A 15 -1.55 -11.77 1.48
N LEU A 16 -1.51 -10.47 1.84
CA LEU A 16 -2.57 -9.52 1.51
C LEU A 16 -2.73 -9.32 0.00
N LYS A 17 -1.61 -9.20 -0.74
CA LYS A 17 -1.63 -9.05 -2.19
C LYS A 17 -2.19 -10.30 -2.86
N GLU A 18 -1.81 -11.48 -2.38
CA GLU A 18 -2.34 -12.76 -2.89
C GLU A 18 -3.85 -12.86 -2.66
N LEU A 19 -4.33 -12.55 -1.46
CA LEU A 19 -5.74 -12.56 -1.11
C LEU A 19 -6.57 -11.59 -1.96
N LEU A 20 -6.06 -10.39 -2.20
CA LEU A 20 -6.76 -9.39 -3.01
C LEU A 20 -6.81 -9.80 -4.48
N LEU A 21 -5.72 -10.33 -5.03
CA LEU A 21 -5.68 -10.85 -6.40
C LEU A 21 -6.59 -12.07 -6.58
N ALA A 22 -6.65 -12.97 -5.60
CA ALA A 22 -7.55 -14.13 -5.62
C ALA A 22 -9.04 -13.72 -5.67
N ARG A 23 -9.38 -12.55 -5.14
CA ARG A 23 -10.73 -11.96 -5.22
C ARG A 23 -10.94 -11.08 -6.45
N GLY A 24 -9.96 -10.96 -7.34
CA GLY A 24 -10.04 -10.13 -8.55
C GLY A 24 -9.86 -8.62 -8.33
N TYR A 25 -9.44 -8.19 -7.14
CA TYR A 25 -9.20 -6.77 -6.86
C TYR A 25 -7.84 -6.30 -7.38
N LYS A 26 -7.79 -5.05 -7.85
CA LYS A 26 -6.55 -4.36 -8.20
C LYS A 26 -5.99 -3.65 -6.98
N CYS A 27 -4.72 -3.89 -6.67
CA CYS A 27 -4.02 -3.20 -5.58
C CYS A 27 -3.12 -2.09 -6.13
N LEU A 28 -3.34 -0.86 -5.68
CA LEU A 28 -2.42 0.27 -5.91
C LEU A 28 -1.44 0.36 -4.75
N PHE A 29 -0.15 0.15 -5.01
CA PHE A 29 0.91 0.32 -4.01
C PHE A 29 1.46 1.75 -4.09
N LEU A 30 1.23 2.52 -3.03
CA LEU A 30 1.75 3.89 -2.94
C LEU A 30 3.19 3.89 -2.40
N PRO A 31 4.04 4.82 -2.88
CA PRO A 31 5.38 5.00 -2.33
C PRO A 31 5.36 5.25 -0.82
N LYS A 32 6.25 4.57 -0.10
CA LYS A 32 6.41 4.77 1.35
C LYS A 32 6.92 6.20 1.59
N PHE A 33 6.34 6.87 2.59
CA PHE A 33 6.63 8.27 3.01
C PHE A 33 6.05 9.39 2.15
N TYR A 34 5.35 9.08 1.05
CA TYR A 34 4.67 10.09 0.24
C TYR A 34 3.18 10.15 0.56
N CYS A 35 2.86 10.54 1.80
CA CYS A 35 1.48 10.56 2.31
C CYS A 35 0.54 11.49 1.55
N LYS A 36 1.07 12.49 0.83
CA LYS A 36 0.30 13.41 -0.02
C LYS A 36 -0.35 12.70 -1.21
N LEU A 37 0.21 11.58 -1.67
CA LEU A 37 -0.32 10.78 -2.78
C LEU A 37 -1.48 9.85 -2.35
N ASN A 38 -1.73 9.74 -1.05
CA ASN A 38 -2.82 8.93 -0.55
C ASN A 38 -4.14 9.71 -0.59
N LEU A 39 -5.00 9.38 -1.55
CA LEU A 39 -6.30 10.02 -1.76
C LEU A 39 -7.15 10.08 -0.48
N ILE A 40 -7.09 9.05 0.37
CA ILE A 40 -7.86 9.09 1.63
C ILE A 40 -7.40 10.26 2.50
N LYS A 41 -6.08 10.49 2.65
CA LYS A 41 -5.57 11.59 3.48
C LYS A 41 -6.02 12.95 2.95
N MET A 42 -6.08 13.11 1.63
CA MET A 42 -6.61 14.33 1.00
C MET A 42 -8.09 14.54 1.35
N TYR A 43 -8.91 13.49 1.26
CA TYR A 43 -10.33 13.54 1.61
C TYR A 43 -10.56 13.91 3.08
N TRP A 44 -9.82 13.27 4.00
CA TRP A 44 -9.90 13.57 5.43
C TRP A 44 -9.47 15.00 5.76
N ALA A 45 -8.42 15.52 5.11
CA ALA A 45 -7.99 16.91 5.29
C ALA A 45 -9.04 17.91 4.79
N TYR A 46 -9.65 17.63 3.63
CA TYR A 46 -10.74 18.44 3.09
C TYR A 46 -11.93 18.48 4.05
N TYR A 47 -12.38 17.31 4.52
CA TYR A 47 -13.49 17.23 5.47
C TYR A 47 -13.18 18.00 6.76
N LYS A 48 -11.97 17.85 7.33
CA LYS A 48 -11.58 18.60 8.54
C LYS A 48 -11.55 20.12 8.37
N ASN A 49 -11.28 20.62 7.16
CA ASN A 49 -11.24 22.06 6.89
C ASN A 49 -12.63 22.64 6.56
N LEU A 50 -13.63 21.79 6.33
CA LEU A 50 -15.01 22.20 6.11
C LEU A 50 -15.80 22.44 7.40
N TYR A 51 -15.29 21.96 8.54
CA TYR A 51 -15.83 22.20 9.89
C TYR A 51 -14.90 23.09 10.68
#